data_AF-A0A8J8GHJ4-F1
#
_entry.id   AF-A0A8J8GHJ4-F1
#
_cell.length_a   1.000
_cell.length_b   1.000
_cell.length_c   1.000
_cell.angle_alpha   90.00
_cell.angle_beta   90.00
_cell.angle_gamma   90.00
#
_symmetry.space_group_name_H-M   'P 1'
#
loop_
_entity.id
_entity.type
_entity.pdbx_description
1 polymer ?
#
loop_
_entity_poly.entity_id
_entity_poly.type
_entity_poly.pdbx_seq_one_letter_code
_entity_poly.pdbx_strand_id
1 'polypeptide(L)'
;MGKKSLSALLMFFIFIVISSCSSEQQLVAVNDVPFKHLYVMNVNGKYGFINEQGKIVIEPQFDYAENFSEGLAVVQTGDKYGYINEKGIYEITPQFALANSFHEGLASVIPSFEKGKKYGVIDKSGKLLFEASYDCINAYSEGLAAFRLNEKYGYLDQHGKMVIPPKFDTATAFHEGFAVVSINDKYGLIDQTGNFVIEPIYKNMSGYADGLVAVSKDHLFGYIDLNESIVIDFQFDMASRFFHGLAIVKINDKFGVINKQGKFVLAPQFENIEPQTEGIFLVKQDGKYGYISMNGDIIIPPTFQKARPFQNGLAAIYNDDTSGYINKEGNIIWTSD
;
A
#
# COMPACT_ATOMS: atom_id res chain seq x y z
N MET A 1 -40.39 -85.11 -16.62
CA MET A 1 -41.10 -85.45 -17.87
C MET A 1 -41.74 -84.18 -18.41
N GLY A 2 -41.60 -83.90 -19.71
CA GLY A 2 -42.04 -82.65 -20.40
C GLY A 2 -40.87 -81.66 -20.57
N LYS A 3 -39.96 -81.71 -21.56
CA LYS A 3 -40.04 -81.76 -23.04
C LYS A 3 -40.51 -80.44 -23.69
N LYS A 4 -39.59 -79.89 -24.52
CA LYS A 4 -39.77 -79.13 -25.79
C LYS A 4 -40.08 -77.63 -25.66
N SER A 5 -39.66 -76.72 -26.55
CA SER A 5 -39.05 -76.75 -27.91
C SER A 5 -38.39 -75.38 -28.20
N LEU A 6 -37.23 -75.31 -28.88
CA LEU A 6 -37.03 -75.03 -30.32
C LEU A 6 -37.55 -73.63 -30.76
N SER A 7 -36.69 -72.61 -30.91
CA SER A 7 -35.88 -72.19 -32.08
C SER A 7 -36.58 -71.27 -33.08
N ALA A 8 -36.03 -70.07 -33.29
CA ALA A 8 -35.69 -69.44 -34.59
C ALA A 8 -35.22 -67.99 -34.29
N LEU A 9 -33.96 -67.59 -34.58
CA LEU A 9 -33.47 -67.00 -35.85
C LEU A 9 -34.20 -65.68 -36.17
N LEU A 10 -33.62 -64.51 -36.50
CA LEU A 10 -32.35 -64.04 -37.06
C LEU A 10 -32.48 -62.48 -37.00
N MET A 11 -31.50 -61.63 -36.65
CA MET A 11 -30.61 -60.94 -37.62
C MET A 11 -29.82 -59.82 -36.92
N PHE A 12 -28.51 -59.76 -37.22
CA PHE A 12 -27.66 -58.62 -37.59
C PHE A 12 -27.68 -57.29 -36.78
N PHE A 13 -26.56 -56.61 -36.48
CA PHE A 13 -25.11 -56.80 -36.63
C PHE A 13 -24.42 -55.65 -35.85
N ILE A 14 -23.31 -55.96 -35.16
CA ILE A 14 -22.03 -55.20 -35.08
C ILE A 14 -22.03 -53.73 -34.63
N PHE A 15 -21.37 -53.47 -33.49
CA PHE A 15 -20.03 -52.86 -33.40
C PHE A 15 -19.50 -53.04 -31.97
N ILE A 16 -18.57 -53.99 -31.76
CA ILE A 16 -17.80 -54.07 -30.50
C ILE A 16 -16.63 -53.09 -30.66
N VAL A 17 -16.74 -51.98 -29.95
CA VAL A 17 -15.68 -50.99 -29.78
C VAL A 17 -14.60 -51.59 -28.89
N ILE A 18 -13.36 -51.46 -29.35
CA ILE A 18 -12.14 -51.83 -28.64
C ILE A 18 -12.01 -50.88 -27.44
N SER A 19 -12.39 -51.35 -26.26
CA SER A 19 -12.18 -50.63 -25.00
C SER A 19 -10.79 -50.98 -24.45
N SER A 20 -9.77 -50.26 -24.92
CA SER A 20 -8.48 -50.22 -24.23
C SER A 20 -8.59 -49.33 -23.00
N CYS A 21 -8.32 -49.95 -21.85
CA CYS A 21 -8.19 -49.36 -20.52
C CYS A 21 -7.45 -48.01 -20.53
N SER A 22 -8.15 -46.93 -20.17
CA SER A 22 -7.53 -45.73 -19.61
C SER A 22 -8.33 -45.34 -18.37
N SER A 23 -7.61 -45.23 -17.26
CA SER A 23 -8.11 -44.78 -15.97
C SER A 23 -8.75 -43.39 -16.10
N GLU A 24 -10.04 -43.28 -15.80
CA GLU A 24 -10.65 -42.00 -15.46
C GLU A 24 -9.98 -41.47 -14.19
N GLN A 25 -9.01 -40.57 -14.36
CA GLN A 25 -8.62 -39.68 -13.28
C GLN A 25 -9.77 -38.68 -13.11
N GLN A 26 -10.48 -38.87 -12.02
CA GLN A 26 -11.47 -37.94 -11.48
C GLN A 26 -10.83 -36.55 -11.38
N LEU A 27 -11.36 -35.59 -12.16
CA LEU A 27 -11.02 -34.17 -12.09
C LEU A 27 -11.30 -33.66 -10.67
N VAL A 28 -10.25 -33.54 -9.86
CA VAL A 28 -10.29 -32.75 -8.64
C VAL A 28 -10.36 -31.30 -9.07
N ALA A 29 -11.47 -30.63 -8.75
CA ALA A 29 -11.60 -29.19 -8.94
C ALA A 29 -10.38 -28.50 -8.31
N VAL A 30 -9.61 -27.80 -9.15
CA VAL A 30 -8.50 -26.97 -8.67
C VAL A 30 -9.10 -25.95 -7.73
N ASN A 31 -8.79 -26.15 -6.45
CA ASN A 31 -9.19 -25.39 -5.30
C ASN A 31 -9.39 -23.89 -5.61
N ASP A 32 -10.57 -23.37 -5.28
CA ASP A 32 -10.82 -21.95 -4.98
C ASP A 32 -9.94 -21.55 -3.78
N VAL A 33 -8.62 -21.51 -3.96
CA VAL A 33 -7.75 -20.81 -3.03
C VAL A 33 -8.05 -19.33 -3.27
N PRO A 34 -8.63 -18.61 -2.30
CA PRO A 34 -8.85 -17.18 -2.47
C PRO A 34 -7.52 -16.52 -2.79
N PHE A 35 -7.47 -15.75 -3.87
CA PHE A 35 -6.29 -14.96 -4.21
C PHE A 35 -6.04 -14.02 -3.04
N LYS A 36 -4.84 -14.09 -2.46
CA LYS A 36 -4.54 -13.36 -1.23
C LYS A 36 -4.40 -11.86 -1.50
N HIS A 37 -3.92 -11.50 -2.69
CA HIS A 37 -3.64 -10.12 -3.07
C HIS A 37 -4.01 -9.86 -4.55
N LEU A 38 -4.60 -8.69 -4.79
CA LEU A 38 -4.89 -8.17 -6.11
C LEU A 38 -4.11 -6.88 -6.37
N TYR A 39 -3.67 -6.71 -7.61
CA TYR A 39 -2.86 -5.60 -8.07
C TYR A 39 -3.61 -4.79 -9.09
N VAL A 40 -3.60 -3.47 -8.92
CA VAL A 40 -4.23 -2.55 -9.87
C VAL A 40 -3.49 -2.61 -11.22
N MET A 41 -4.22 -2.79 -12.30
CA MET A 41 -3.71 -2.65 -13.66
C MET A 41 -4.47 -1.55 -14.41
N ASN A 42 -3.82 -0.93 -15.38
CA ASN A 42 -4.46 0.00 -16.31
C ASN A 42 -4.27 -0.49 -17.75
N VAL A 43 -5.38 -0.63 -18.47
CA VAL A 43 -5.41 -1.00 -19.89
C VAL A 43 -6.30 0.00 -20.60
N ASN A 44 -5.75 0.70 -21.60
CA ASN A 44 -6.46 1.70 -22.40
C ASN A 44 -7.20 2.77 -21.57
N GLY A 45 -6.59 3.21 -20.46
CA GLY A 45 -7.16 4.23 -19.58
C GLY A 45 -8.24 3.71 -18.61
N LYS A 46 -8.53 2.41 -18.62
CA LYS A 46 -9.44 1.76 -17.67
C LYS A 46 -8.67 0.92 -16.66
N TYR A 47 -9.13 0.97 -15.41
CA TYR A 47 -8.54 0.25 -14.30
C TYR A 47 -9.26 -1.07 -14.05
N GLY A 48 -8.48 -2.10 -13.79
CA GLY A 48 -8.91 -3.44 -13.38
C GLY A 48 -7.89 -4.05 -12.41
N PHE A 49 -8.00 -5.36 -12.15
CA PHE A 49 -7.16 -6.02 -11.16
C PHE A 49 -6.67 -7.39 -11.65
N ILE A 50 -5.39 -7.65 -11.40
CA ILE A 50 -4.75 -8.95 -11.64
C ILE A 50 -4.37 -9.61 -10.32
N ASN A 51 -4.24 -10.94 -10.32
CA ASN A 51 -3.63 -11.66 -9.21
C ASN A 51 -2.09 -11.75 -9.33
N GLU A 52 -1.47 -12.43 -8.37
CA GLU A 52 -0.02 -12.67 -8.30
C GLU A 52 0.55 -13.46 -9.49
N GLN A 53 -0.29 -14.17 -10.24
CA GLN A 53 0.09 -14.91 -11.46
C GLN A 53 -0.14 -14.08 -12.74
N GLY A 54 -0.56 -12.82 -12.62
CA GLY A 54 -0.84 -11.95 -13.77
C GLY A 54 -2.19 -12.22 -14.44
N LYS A 55 -3.01 -13.11 -13.88
CA LYS A 55 -4.35 -13.38 -14.41
C LYS A 55 -5.29 -12.24 -14.04
N ILE A 56 -6.03 -11.73 -15.01
CA ILE A 56 -7.10 -10.76 -14.80
C ILE A 56 -8.19 -11.40 -13.93
N VAL A 57 -8.46 -10.77 -12.78
CA VAL A 57 -9.53 -11.16 -11.84
C VAL A 57 -10.71 -10.21 -11.98
N ILE A 58 -10.45 -8.93 -12.19
CA ILE A 58 -11.48 -7.91 -12.43
C ILE A 58 -11.10 -7.18 -13.71
N GLU A 59 -11.95 -7.28 -14.72
CA GLU A 59 -11.71 -6.68 -16.04
C GLU A 59 -11.58 -5.15 -15.95
N PRO A 60 -10.72 -4.53 -16.77
CA PRO A 60 -10.58 -3.09 -16.85
C PRO A 60 -11.92 -2.42 -17.20
N GLN A 61 -12.49 -1.68 -16.24
CA GLN A 61 -13.81 -1.04 -16.41
C GLN A 61 -13.94 0.28 -15.65
N PHE A 62 -13.11 0.52 -14.64
CA PHE A 62 -13.18 1.71 -13.80
C PHE A 62 -12.37 2.86 -14.40
N ASP A 63 -12.79 4.09 -14.15
CA ASP A 63 -12.05 5.29 -14.56
C ASP A 63 -10.80 5.52 -13.71
N TYR A 64 -10.84 5.03 -12.46
CA TYR A 64 -9.73 5.05 -11.51
C TYR A 64 -9.91 3.92 -10.49
N ALA A 65 -8.79 3.40 -9.96
CA ALA A 65 -8.82 2.45 -8.85
C ALA A 65 -7.58 2.60 -7.96
N GLU A 66 -7.77 2.42 -6.66
CA GLU A 66 -6.68 2.23 -5.69
C GLU A 66 -6.46 0.75 -5.37
N ASN A 67 -5.33 0.43 -4.73
CA ASN A 67 -5.09 -0.90 -4.20
C ASN A 67 -6.13 -1.27 -3.14
N PHE A 68 -6.36 -2.57 -2.96
CA PHE A 68 -7.21 -3.06 -1.87
C PHE A 68 -6.61 -2.69 -0.51
N SER A 69 -7.43 -2.12 0.36
CA SER A 69 -7.15 -1.91 1.78
C SER A 69 -8.27 -2.54 2.59
N GLU A 70 -7.90 -3.41 3.53
CA GLU A 70 -8.83 -4.16 4.39
C GLU A 70 -9.98 -4.88 3.66
N GLY A 71 -9.69 -5.41 2.47
CA GLY A 71 -10.63 -6.16 1.63
C GLY A 71 -11.51 -5.32 0.70
N LEU A 72 -11.35 -3.98 0.70
CA LEU A 72 -12.07 -3.07 -0.19
C LEU A 72 -11.12 -2.21 -1.02
N ALA A 73 -11.43 -1.98 -2.28
CA ALA A 73 -10.72 -1.03 -3.13
C ALA A 73 -11.62 0.15 -3.49
N VAL A 74 -11.06 1.36 -3.42
CA VAL A 74 -11.70 2.57 -3.95
C VAL A 74 -11.70 2.49 -5.46
N VAL A 75 -12.86 2.68 -6.10
CA VAL A 75 -12.98 2.77 -7.56
C VAL A 75 -13.82 3.95 -7.98
N GLN A 76 -13.47 4.55 -9.11
CA GLN A 76 -14.24 5.61 -9.75
C GLN A 76 -15.00 5.07 -10.96
N THR A 77 -16.28 5.41 -11.07
CA THR A 77 -17.10 5.21 -12.26
C THR A 77 -17.84 6.50 -12.57
N GLY A 78 -17.56 7.08 -13.73
CA GLY A 78 -17.98 8.44 -14.07
C GLY A 78 -17.32 9.46 -13.14
N ASP A 79 -18.13 10.30 -12.52
CA ASP A 79 -17.69 11.36 -11.60
C ASP A 79 -17.75 10.94 -10.12
N LYS A 80 -18.12 9.68 -9.82
CA LYS A 80 -18.35 9.20 -8.46
C LYS A 80 -17.43 8.05 -8.07
N TYR A 81 -17.11 8.04 -6.78
CA TYR A 81 -16.34 7.00 -6.12
C TYR A 81 -17.25 6.07 -5.32
N GLY A 82 -16.92 4.79 -5.36
CA GLY A 82 -17.51 3.71 -4.59
C GLY A 82 -16.43 2.73 -4.13
N TYR A 83 -16.86 1.59 -3.59
CA TYR A 83 -15.96 0.56 -3.06
C TYR A 83 -16.39 -0.82 -3.55
N ILE A 84 -15.41 -1.58 -4.03
CA ILE A 84 -15.60 -2.96 -4.47
C ILE A 84 -14.85 -3.93 -3.56
N ASN A 85 -15.35 -5.16 -3.46
CA ASN A 85 -14.63 -6.28 -2.87
C ASN A 85 -13.71 -6.97 -3.91
N GLU A 86 -12.96 -7.98 -3.47
CA GLU A 86 -11.99 -8.73 -4.29
C GLU A 86 -12.63 -9.51 -5.47
N LYS A 87 -13.97 -9.61 -5.51
CA LYS A 87 -14.72 -10.19 -6.63
C LYS A 87 -15.18 -9.14 -7.64
N GLY A 88 -14.83 -7.87 -7.43
CA GLY A 88 -15.28 -6.74 -8.25
C GLY A 88 -16.73 -6.32 -8.00
N ILE A 89 -17.35 -6.81 -6.92
CA ILE A 89 -18.74 -6.48 -6.57
C ILE A 89 -18.72 -5.22 -5.71
N TYR A 90 -19.58 -4.24 -6.05
CA TYR A 90 -19.79 -3.05 -5.23
C TYR A 90 -20.38 -3.41 -3.87
N GLU A 91 -19.60 -3.19 -2.81
CA GLU A 91 -20.10 -3.17 -1.43
C GLU A 91 -20.71 -1.79 -1.11
N ILE A 92 -20.18 -0.74 -1.73
CA ILE A 92 -20.73 0.61 -1.68
C ILE A 92 -20.76 1.15 -3.10
N THR A 93 -21.95 1.37 -3.64
CA THR A 93 -22.12 1.87 -5.01
C THR A 93 -21.53 3.28 -5.17
N PRO A 94 -21.09 3.67 -6.38
CA PRO A 94 -20.52 4.99 -6.61
C PRO A 94 -21.51 6.10 -6.26
N GLN A 95 -21.17 6.89 -5.24
CA GLN A 95 -22.03 7.97 -4.74
C GLN A 95 -21.24 9.17 -4.20
N PHE A 96 -19.96 8.98 -3.84
CA PHE A 96 -19.14 10.02 -3.27
C PHE A 96 -18.42 10.83 -4.35
N ALA A 97 -18.24 12.12 -4.11
CA ALA A 97 -17.39 12.97 -4.94
C ALA A 97 -15.89 12.67 -4.75
N LEU A 98 -15.47 12.27 -3.55
CA LEU A 98 -14.15 11.73 -3.23
C LEU A 98 -14.26 10.66 -2.15
N ALA A 99 -13.35 9.69 -2.18
CA ALA A 99 -13.27 8.60 -1.21
C ALA A 99 -11.81 8.22 -0.95
N ASN A 100 -11.44 8.01 0.31
CA ASN A 100 -10.14 7.49 0.70
C ASN A 100 -10.25 6.00 1.05
N SER A 101 -9.15 5.26 0.91
CA SER A 101 -9.07 3.85 1.32
C SER A 101 -9.40 3.62 2.80
N PHE A 102 -10.05 2.49 3.10
CA PHE A 102 -10.40 2.09 4.48
C PHE A 102 -9.15 1.83 5.33
N HIS A 103 -9.15 2.36 6.55
CA HIS A 103 -8.16 2.10 7.59
C HIS A 103 -8.88 2.04 8.95
N GLU A 104 -8.59 1.02 9.73
CA GLU A 104 -9.25 0.70 11.00
C GLU A 104 -10.78 0.59 10.88
N GLY A 105 -11.27 0.05 9.75
CA GLY A 105 -12.70 -0.06 9.48
C GLY A 105 -13.41 1.23 9.07
N LEU A 106 -12.68 2.33 8.92
CA LEU A 106 -13.22 3.66 8.61
C LEU A 106 -12.62 4.25 7.33
N ALA A 107 -13.41 5.05 6.63
CA ALA A 107 -12.96 5.82 5.48
C ALA A 107 -13.52 7.23 5.50
N SER A 108 -12.71 8.21 5.14
CA SER A 108 -13.16 9.59 4.94
C SER A 108 -13.65 9.79 3.51
N VAL A 109 -14.79 10.45 3.34
CA VAL A 109 -15.43 10.69 2.04
C VAL A 109 -15.91 12.13 1.92
N ILE A 110 -16.03 12.62 0.68
CA ILE A 110 -16.81 13.84 0.38
C ILE A 110 -18.09 13.41 -0.34
N PRO A 111 -19.30 13.64 0.23
CA PRO A 111 -20.54 13.25 -0.43
C PRO A 111 -20.78 13.97 -1.77
N SER A 112 -20.56 15.29 -1.81
CA SER A 112 -20.65 16.09 -3.04
C SER A 112 -19.74 17.32 -2.95
N PHE A 113 -19.37 17.90 -4.11
CA PHE A 113 -18.63 19.17 -4.19
C PHE A 113 -19.54 20.40 -4.06
N GLU A 114 -20.78 20.24 -3.60
CA GLU A 114 -21.68 21.37 -3.38
C GLU A 114 -21.15 22.29 -2.27
N LYS A 115 -21.39 23.59 -2.43
CA LYS A 115 -20.91 24.59 -1.47
C LYS A 115 -21.43 24.27 -0.07
N GLY A 116 -20.50 24.08 0.88
CA GLY A 116 -20.81 23.81 2.28
C GLY A 116 -20.76 22.32 2.66
N LYS A 117 -20.62 21.40 1.69
CA LYS A 117 -20.33 20.00 2.00
C LYS A 117 -18.87 19.84 2.40
N LYS A 118 -18.67 19.03 3.44
CA LYS A 118 -17.39 18.78 4.09
C LYS A 118 -17.18 17.28 4.19
N TYR A 119 -16.02 16.87 4.66
CA TYR A 119 -15.69 15.45 4.82
C TYR A 119 -16.65 14.77 5.79
N GLY A 120 -17.07 13.55 5.47
CA GLY A 120 -17.74 12.64 6.37
C GLY A 120 -16.85 11.42 6.63
N VAL A 121 -17.21 10.63 7.65
CA VAL A 121 -16.58 9.32 7.90
C VAL A 121 -17.63 8.24 7.78
N ILE A 122 -17.31 7.18 7.04
CA ILE A 122 -18.17 6.02 6.82
C ILE A 122 -17.57 4.74 7.42
N ASP A 123 -18.43 3.79 7.77
CA ASP A 123 -18.03 2.41 8.02
C ASP A 123 -18.01 1.57 6.71
N LYS A 124 -17.61 0.30 6.81
CA LYS A 124 -17.54 -0.62 5.66
C LYS A 124 -18.88 -0.95 4.99
N SER A 125 -20.02 -0.61 5.61
CA SER A 125 -21.34 -0.70 4.98
C SER A 125 -21.69 0.54 4.16
N GLY A 126 -20.84 1.57 4.19
CA GLY A 126 -21.11 2.87 3.57
C GLY A 126 -22.00 3.77 4.42
N LYS A 127 -22.33 3.36 5.65
CA LYS A 127 -23.10 4.18 6.58
C LYS A 127 -22.25 5.34 7.06
N LEU A 128 -22.75 6.55 6.85
CA LEU A 128 -22.19 7.77 7.40
C LEU A 128 -22.29 7.74 8.93
N LEU A 129 -21.15 7.75 9.61
CA LEU A 129 -21.07 7.78 11.06
C LEU A 129 -21.25 9.20 11.59
N PHE A 130 -20.60 10.17 10.93
CA PHE A 130 -20.78 11.59 11.21
C PHE A 130 -20.43 12.45 10.00
N GLU A 131 -21.15 13.57 9.87
CA GLU A 131 -20.74 14.68 9.00
C GLU A 131 -19.70 15.50 9.76
N ALA A 132 -18.48 15.58 9.25
CA ALA A 132 -17.45 16.40 9.84
C ALA A 132 -17.48 17.78 9.20
N SER A 133 -17.41 18.84 10.00
CA SER A 133 -17.32 20.22 9.50
C SER A 133 -15.87 20.61 9.13
N TYR A 134 -15.02 19.62 8.84
CA TYR A 134 -13.57 19.77 8.69
C TYR A 134 -13.16 19.88 7.23
N ASP A 135 -12.07 20.59 6.99
CA ASP A 135 -11.50 20.83 5.66
C ASP A 135 -10.84 19.56 5.09
N CYS A 136 -10.31 18.70 5.95
CA CYS A 136 -9.90 17.33 5.63
C CYS A 136 -9.88 16.45 6.88
N ILE A 137 -9.91 15.14 6.66
CA ILE A 137 -9.64 14.10 7.67
C ILE A 137 -8.67 13.11 7.02
N ASN A 138 -7.51 12.90 7.64
CA ASN A 138 -6.53 11.93 7.18
C ASN A 138 -6.96 10.51 7.56
N ALA A 139 -6.26 9.49 7.06
CA ALA A 139 -6.50 8.11 7.48
C ALA A 139 -6.35 7.94 9.00
N TYR A 140 -7.16 7.06 9.57
CA TYR A 140 -7.04 6.66 10.96
C TYR A 140 -5.78 5.80 11.16
N SER A 141 -5.09 6.04 12.26
CA SER A 141 -3.95 5.26 12.72
C SER A 141 -3.89 5.32 14.23
N GLU A 142 -3.83 4.16 14.86
CA GLU A 142 -3.84 3.99 16.32
C GLU A 142 -5.08 4.63 16.99
N GLY A 143 -6.23 4.52 16.33
CA GLY A 143 -7.52 5.02 16.83
C GLY A 143 -7.74 6.53 16.68
N LEU A 144 -6.79 7.27 16.10
CA LEU A 144 -6.88 8.71 15.89
C LEU A 144 -6.68 9.09 14.41
N ALA A 145 -7.32 10.16 13.98
CA ALA A 145 -7.08 10.76 12.67
C ALA A 145 -6.79 12.26 12.82
N ALA A 146 -5.77 12.75 12.11
CA ALA A 146 -5.53 14.17 11.99
C ALA A 146 -6.63 14.81 11.14
N PHE A 147 -7.20 15.92 11.60
CA PHE A 147 -8.15 16.71 10.83
C PHE A 147 -7.67 18.15 10.72
N ARG A 148 -8.11 18.86 9.68
CA ARG A 148 -7.84 20.29 9.51
C ARG A 148 -9.11 21.11 9.67
N LEU A 149 -9.02 22.17 10.46
CA LEU A 149 -10.07 23.17 10.64
C LEU A 149 -9.45 24.56 10.72
N ASN A 150 -9.87 25.48 9.87
CA ASN A 150 -9.38 26.87 9.85
C ASN A 150 -7.85 26.93 9.77
N GLU A 151 -7.26 26.22 8.81
CA GLU A 151 -5.80 26.14 8.59
C GLU A 151 -4.98 25.49 9.72
N LYS A 152 -5.63 24.95 10.76
CA LYS A 152 -4.94 24.28 11.88
C LYS A 152 -5.33 22.82 11.98
N TYR A 153 -4.37 21.99 12.38
CA TYR A 153 -4.55 20.57 12.60
C TYR A 153 -4.80 20.23 14.06
N GLY A 154 -5.74 19.30 14.26
CA GLY A 154 -6.04 18.62 15.52
C GLY A 154 -6.25 17.12 15.26
N TYR A 155 -6.74 16.40 16.26
CA TYR A 155 -7.01 14.96 16.16
C TYR A 155 -8.40 14.60 16.69
N LEU A 156 -9.05 13.67 16.00
CA LEU A 156 -10.34 13.10 16.37
C LEU A 156 -10.21 11.59 16.60
N ASP A 157 -11.09 11.04 17.43
CA ASP A 157 -11.25 9.59 17.60
C ASP A 157 -12.20 9.00 16.55
N GLN A 158 -12.31 7.66 16.54
CA GLN A 158 -13.17 6.90 15.64
C GLN A 158 -14.68 7.24 15.73
N HIS A 159 -15.12 7.91 16.80
CA HIS A 159 -16.49 8.37 16.99
C HIS A 159 -16.69 9.84 16.56
N GLY A 160 -15.66 10.47 16.00
CA GLY A 160 -15.67 11.87 15.58
C GLY A 160 -15.50 12.86 16.73
N LYS A 161 -15.19 12.38 17.94
CA LYS A 161 -14.92 13.26 19.08
C LYS A 161 -13.52 13.83 18.94
N MET A 162 -13.43 15.16 19.07
CA MET A 162 -12.15 15.85 19.10
C MET A 162 -11.37 15.46 20.37
N VAL A 163 -10.19 14.87 20.18
CA VAL A 163 -9.26 14.49 21.26
C VAL A 163 -8.22 15.59 21.44
N ILE A 164 -7.67 16.11 20.35
CA ILE A 164 -6.70 17.21 20.36
C ILE A 164 -7.29 18.37 19.54
N PRO A 165 -7.55 19.54 20.16
CA PRO A 165 -8.06 20.71 19.44
C PRO A 165 -7.11 21.19 18.33
N PRO A 166 -7.63 21.84 17.28
CA PRO A 166 -6.80 22.29 16.17
C PRO A 166 -5.89 23.44 16.62
N LYS A 167 -4.58 23.18 16.66
CA LYS A 167 -3.57 24.15 17.11
C LYS A 167 -2.24 24.08 16.33
N PHE A 168 -2.03 23.03 15.54
CA PHE A 168 -0.78 22.80 14.81
C PHE A 168 -0.87 23.30 13.37
N ASP A 169 0.25 23.71 12.79
CA ASP A 169 0.35 24.08 11.37
C ASP A 169 0.34 22.85 10.45
N THR A 170 1.00 21.77 10.89
CA THR A 170 0.93 20.44 10.26
C THR A 170 0.88 19.33 11.30
N ALA A 171 0.39 18.15 10.90
CA ALA A 171 0.23 16.98 11.76
C ALA A 171 0.35 15.68 10.94
N THR A 172 1.17 14.73 11.40
CA THR A 172 1.23 13.37 10.82
C THR A 172 0.22 12.43 11.50
N ALA A 173 -0.02 11.27 10.89
CA ALA A 173 -0.69 10.17 11.58
C ALA A 173 0.15 9.69 12.79
N PHE A 174 -0.52 9.08 13.77
CA PHE A 174 0.14 8.43 14.90
C PHE A 174 0.81 7.13 14.46
N HIS A 175 2.02 6.88 14.97
CA HIS A 175 2.79 5.68 14.75
C HIS A 175 3.68 5.43 15.97
N GLU A 176 3.61 4.22 16.53
CA GLU A 176 4.25 3.84 17.78
C GLU A 176 3.87 4.76 18.96
N GLY A 177 2.63 5.27 18.97
CA GLY A 177 2.10 6.14 20.03
C GLY A 177 2.43 7.63 19.90
N PHE A 178 3.13 8.04 18.83
CA PHE A 178 3.56 9.43 18.64
C PHE A 178 3.18 9.99 17.28
N ALA A 179 3.05 11.32 17.20
CA ALA A 179 2.87 12.03 15.95
C ALA A 179 3.78 13.26 15.88
N VAL A 180 4.25 13.57 14.67
CA VAL A 180 5.01 14.79 14.40
C VAL A 180 4.03 15.91 14.07
N VAL A 181 4.23 17.05 14.73
CA VAL A 181 3.42 18.25 14.53
C VAL A 181 4.34 19.44 14.32
N SER A 182 3.84 20.50 13.68
CA SER A 182 4.60 21.75 13.56
C SER A 182 3.85 22.96 14.11
N ILE A 183 4.63 23.91 14.64
CA ILE A 183 4.18 25.24 15.07
C ILE A 183 5.22 26.25 14.58
N ASN A 184 4.82 27.26 13.81
CA ASN A 184 5.68 28.31 13.25
C ASN A 184 6.91 27.73 12.53
N ASP A 185 6.67 26.79 11.61
CA ASP A 185 7.71 26.10 10.81
C ASP A 185 8.74 25.30 11.63
N LYS A 186 8.41 24.97 12.88
CA LYS A 186 9.23 24.11 13.74
C LYS A 186 8.49 22.84 14.13
N TYR A 187 9.19 21.72 14.05
CA TYR A 187 8.64 20.40 14.29
C TYR A 187 8.96 19.89 15.70
N GLY A 188 7.96 19.27 16.30
CA GLY A 188 8.04 18.56 17.59
C GLY A 188 7.25 17.26 17.54
N LEU A 189 7.34 16.49 18.62
CA LEU A 189 6.71 15.18 18.76
C LEU A 189 5.68 15.25 19.88
N ILE A 190 4.46 14.75 19.63
CA ILE A 190 3.39 14.67 20.62
C ILE A 190 2.99 13.23 20.92
N ASP A 191 2.48 13.00 22.12
CA ASP A 191 1.75 11.78 22.47
C ASP A 191 0.28 11.84 22.01
N GLN A 192 -0.45 10.73 22.20
CA GLN A 192 -1.87 10.61 21.82
C GLN A 192 -2.83 11.52 22.61
N THR A 193 -2.35 12.15 23.69
CA THR A 193 -3.12 13.16 24.45
C THR A 193 -2.84 14.58 23.98
N GLY A 194 -1.85 14.77 23.09
CA GLY A 194 -1.45 16.05 22.53
C GLY A 194 -0.45 16.83 23.39
N ASN A 195 0.20 16.16 24.36
CA ASN A 195 1.33 16.70 25.11
C ASN A 195 2.61 16.57 24.28
N PHE A 196 3.48 17.56 24.38
CA PHE A 196 4.80 17.48 23.76
C PHE A 196 5.69 16.51 24.53
N VAL A 197 6.26 15.57 23.77
CA VAL A 197 7.35 14.70 24.18
C VAL A 197 8.67 15.32 23.74
N ILE A 198 8.68 15.96 22.57
CA ILE A 198 9.78 16.80 22.08
C ILE A 198 9.18 18.13 21.64
N GLU A 199 9.68 19.24 22.18
CA GLU A 199 9.18 20.58 21.87
C GLU A 199 9.43 20.96 20.39
N PRO A 200 8.58 21.80 19.78
CA PRO A 200 8.70 22.17 18.38
C PRO A 200 9.83 23.19 18.17
N ILE A 201 11.08 22.71 18.17
CA ILE A 201 12.29 23.53 18.01
C ILE A 201 13.09 23.18 16.75
N TYR A 202 12.87 22.01 16.17
CA TYR A 202 13.64 21.49 15.04
C TYR A 202 13.10 21.99 13.69
N LYS A 203 13.98 22.25 12.73
CA LYS A 203 13.57 22.64 11.37
C LYS A 203 13.04 21.47 10.54
N ASN A 204 13.54 20.27 10.80
CA ASN A 204 13.07 19.03 10.17
C ASN A 204 13.08 17.93 11.22
N MET A 205 12.10 17.04 11.13
CA MET A 205 11.92 15.90 12.03
C MET A 205 11.26 14.74 11.26
N SER A 206 11.78 13.52 11.42
CA SER A 206 11.09 12.30 10.95
C SER A 206 10.04 11.85 11.96
N GLY A 207 9.16 10.93 11.58
CA GLY A 207 8.36 10.19 12.57
C GLY A 207 9.25 9.41 13.56
N TYR A 208 8.73 9.18 14.77
CA TYR A 208 9.32 8.23 15.72
C TYR A 208 9.14 6.81 15.19
N ALA A 209 10.24 6.07 15.13
CA ALA A 209 10.23 4.67 14.72
C ALA A 209 11.46 3.97 15.29
N ASP A 210 11.29 2.71 15.70
CA ASP A 210 12.35 1.89 16.27
C ASP A 210 13.13 2.61 17.39
N GLY A 211 12.47 3.42 18.20
CA GLY A 211 13.11 4.09 19.34
C GLY A 211 13.87 5.38 19.03
N LEU A 212 13.90 5.85 17.78
CA LEU A 212 14.69 7.02 17.36
C LEU A 212 13.88 7.99 16.50
N VAL A 213 14.32 9.25 16.48
CA VAL A 213 13.82 10.32 15.63
C VAL A 213 14.98 10.97 14.89
N ALA A 214 14.90 11.08 13.56
CA ALA A 214 15.84 11.89 12.80
C ALA A 214 15.45 13.37 12.95
N VAL A 215 16.40 14.22 13.35
CA VAL A 215 16.19 15.67 13.49
C VAL A 215 17.32 16.43 12.84
N SER A 216 17.05 17.64 12.34
CA SER A 216 18.08 18.49 11.71
C SER A 216 18.59 19.59 12.64
N LYS A 217 19.91 19.75 12.71
CA LYS A 217 20.62 20.88 13.34
C LYS A 217 21.72 21.36 12.38
N ASP A 218 21.84 22.67 12.20
CA ASP A 218 22.85 23.28 11.31
C ASP A 218 22.89 22.65 9.90
N HIS A 219 21.70 22.40 9.34
CA HIS A 219 21.47 21.77 8.03
C HIS A 219 21.79 20.28 7.91
N LEU A 220 22.37 19.66 8.94
CA LEU A 220 22.64 18.23 8.96
C LEU A 220 21.63 17.49 9.82
N PHE A 221 21.34 16.25 9.46
CA PHE A 221 20.52 15.32 10.22
C PHE A 221 21.39 14.45 11.13
N GLY A 222 20.88 14.22 12.33
CA GLY A 222 21.31 13.21 13.29
C GLY A 222 20.10 12.50 13.88
N TYR A 223 20.31 11.56 14.78
CA TYR A 223 19.23 10.83 15.45
C TYR A 223 19.28 11.01 16.96
N ILE A 224 18.10 11.28 17.54
CA ILE A 224 17.91 11.42 18.98
C ILE A 224 16.92 10.37 19.49
N ASP A 225 17.02 10.05 20.79
CA ASP A 225 15.98 9.31 21.51
C ASP A 225 14.91 10.27 22.08
N LEU A 226 13.93 9.72 22.83
CA LEU A 226 12.87 10.53 23.47
C LEU A 226 13.35 11.37 24.66
N ASN A 227 14.57 11.14 25.16
CA ASN A 227 15.21 12.00 26.16
C ASN A 227 16.06 13.09 25.49
N GLU A 228 15.91 13.27 24.17
CA GLU A 228 16.68 14.20 23.34
C GLU A 228 18.20 13.94 23.37
N SER A 229 18.61 12.73 23.77
CA SER A 229 20.01 12.30 23.74
C SER A 229 20.43 11.97 22.32
N ILE A 230 21.57 12.52 21.89
CA ILE A 230 22.14 12.23 20.56
C ILE A 230 22.61 10.77 20.53
N VAL A 231 22.00 9.97 19.66
CA VAL A 231 22.35 8.56 19.43
C VAL A 231 23.24 8.40 18.21
N ILE A 232 22.99 9.20 17.17
CA ILE A 232 23.82 9.27 15.95
C ILE A 232 24.08 10.74 15.64
N ASP A 233 25.35 11.11 15.55
CA ASP A 233 25.78 12.49 15.35
C ASP A 233 25.22 13.12 14.08
N PHE A 234 25.04 14.44 14.12
CA PHE A 234 24.60 15.26 12.99
C PHE A 234 25.65 15.27 11.88
N GLN A 235 25.44 14.44 10.86
CA GLN A 235 26.43 14.22 9.79
C GLN A 235 25.83 13.92 8.42
N PHE A 236 24.50 13.81 8.31
CA PHE A 236 23.82 13.45 7.07
C PHE A 236 23.14 14.65 6.42
N ASP A 237 23.19 14.76 5.10
CA ASP A 237 22.45 15.78 4.36
C ASP A 237 20.93 15.53 4.42
N MET A 238 20.53 14.25 4.47
CA MET A 238 19.15 13.80 4.66
C MET A 238 19.14 12.50 5.45
N ALA A 239 18.06 12.26 6.19
CA ALA A 239 17.85 11.05 6.98
C ALA A 239 16.37 10.67 6.99
N SER A 240 16.06 9.41 6.70
CA SER A 240 14.72 8.85 6.86
C SER A 240 14.47 8.47 8.32
N ARG A 241 13.19 8.27 8.68
CA ARG A 241 12.87 7.48 9.88
C ARG A 241 13.46 6.07 9.77
N PHE A 242 13.66 5.41 10.91
CA PHE A 242 13.96 3.99 10.92
C PHE A 242 12.76 3.16 10.46
N PHE A 243 13.04 2.04 9.82
CA PHE A 243 12.06 1.03 9.44
C PHE A 243 12.71 -0.35 9.53
N HIS A 244 12.26 -1.17 10.48
CA HIS A 244 12.81 -2.49 10.78
C HIS A 244 14.32 -2.44 11.09
N GLY A 245 14.75 -1.44 11.87
CA GLY A 245 16.11 -1.27 12.35
C GLY A 245 17.09 -0.64 11.34
N LEU A 246 16.61 -0.24 10.16
CA LEU A 246 17.39 0.39 9.11
C LEU A 246 16.88 1.81 8.80
N ALA A 247 17.78 2.71 8.45
CA ALA A 247 17.43 4.03 7.97
C ALA A 247 18.25 4.39 6.72
N ILE A 248 17.61 5.09 5.79
CA ILE A 248 18.23 5.61 4.58
C ILE A 248 18.79 6.99 4.88
N VAL A 249 20.06 7.21 4.56
CA VAL A 249 20.75 8.47 4.80
C VAL A 249 21.46 8.94 3.55
N LYS A 250 21.63 10.25 3.41
CA LYS A 250 22.29 10.89 2.28
C LYS A 250 23.56 11.60 2.73
N ILE A 251 24.66 11.39 2.00
CA ILE A 251 25.93 12.11 2.16
C ILE A 251 26.46 12.44 0.76
N ASN A 252 26.81 13.71 0.52
CA ASN A 252 27.42 14.18 -0.72
C ASN A 252 26.69 13.68 -1.98
N ASP A 253 25.37 13.89 -2.01
CA ASP A 253 24.50 13.49 -3.13
C ASP A 253 24.29 11.99 -3.36
N LYS A 254 24.79 11.13 -2.47
CA LYS A 254 24.57 9.68 -2.54
C LYS A 254 23.84 9.15 -1.32
N PHE A 255 22.93 8.20 -1.57
CA PHE A 255 22.18 7.50 -0.55
C PHE A 255 22.86 6.18 -0.16
N GLY A 256 22.83 5.90 1.14
CA GLY A 256 23.24 4.66 1.78
C GLY A 256 22.23 4.26 2.87
N VAL A 257 22.52 3.16 3.56
CA VAL A 257 21.67 2.63 4.62
C VAL A 257 22.50 2.40 5.87
N ILE A 258 21.99 2.85 7.01
CA ILE A 258 22.59 2.65 8.33
C ILE A 258 21.70 1.79 9.22
N ASN A 259 22.32 1.13 10.19
CA ASN A 259 21.61 0.50 11.31
C ASN A 259 21.41 1.50 12.48
N LYS A 260 20.74 1.05 13.54
CA LYS A 260 20.47 1.87 14.75
C LYS A 260 21.70 2.33 15.53
N GLN A 261 22.90 1.80 15.24
CA GLN A 261 24.16 2.27 15.81
C GLN A 261 24.86 3.29 14.91
N GLY A 262 24.23 3.72 13.81
CA GLY A 262 24.83 4.62 12.82
C GLY A 262 25.87 3.96 11.91
N LYS A 263 26.03 2.63 11.97
CA LYS A 263 26.96 1.93 11.09
C LYS A 263 26.31 1.69 9.74
N PHE A 264 27.04 1.94 8.67
CA PHE A 264 26.59 1.64 7.32
C PHE A 264 26.41 0.13 7.13
N VAL A 265 25.20 -0.25 6.75
CA VAL A 265 24.86 -1.54 6.13
C VAL A 265 25.13 -1.46 4.63
N LEU A 266 24.81 -0.31 4.02
CA LEU A 266 25.14 0.03 2.64
C LEU A 266 25.81 1.40 2.62
N ALA A 267 27.05 1.47 2.14
CA ALA A 267 27.76 2.74 1.99
C ALA A 267 27.04 3.65 0.98
N PRO A 268 27.10 4.99 1.13
CA PRO A 268 26.49 5.92 0.19
C PRO A 268 27.05 5.74 -1.22
N GLN A 269 26.22 5.28 -2.16
CA GLN A 269 26.63 5.05 -3.55
C GLN A 269 25.49 5.19 -4.58
N PHE A 270 24.23 5.14 -4.13
CA PHE A 270 23.07 5.20 -5.01
C PHE A 270 22.53 6.62 -5.16
N GLU A 271 21.87 6.91 -6.28
CA GLU A 271 21.17 8.19 -6.49
C GLU A 271 19.88 8.27 -5.68
N ASN A 272 19.25 7.12 -5.41
CA ASN A 272 18.11 6.99 -4.51
C ASN A 272 18.04 5.57 -3.95
N ILE A 273 17.48 5.43 -2.75
CA ILE A 273 17.10 4.16 -2.14
C ILE A 273 15.72 4.37 -1.54
N GLU A 274 14.77 3.49 -1.86
CA GLU A 274 13.45 3.46 -1.19
C GLU A 274 13.50 2.49 0.01
N PRO A 275 12.66 2.69 1.05
CA PRO A 275 12.58 1.76 2.17
C PRO A 275 12.40 0.31 1.73
N GLN A 276 13.12 -0.62 2.35
CA GLN A 276 13.02 -2.03 1.96
C GLN A 276 11.61 -2.55 2.19
N THR A 277 11.13 -3.32 1.22
CA THR A 277 9.95 -4.16 1.39
C THR A 277 10.34 -5.60 1.09
N GLU A 278 9.88 -6.52 1.94
CA GLU A 278 10.16 -7.94 1.78
C GLU A 278 11.66 -8.31 1.68
N GLY A 279 12.52 -7.53 2.35
CA GLY A 279 13.97 -7.72 2.36
C GLY A 279 14.69 -7.22 1.10
N ILE A 280 14.04 -6.42 0.26
CA ILE A 280 14.57 -5.91 -1.00
C ILE A 280 14.48 -4.38 -1.02
N PHE A 281 15.59 -3.73 -1.38
CA PHE A 281 15.61 -2.29 -1.64
C PHE A 281 15.36 -2.04 -3.12
N LEU A 282 14.49 -1.07 -3.42
CA LEU A 282 14.44 -0.42 -4.72
C LEU A 282 15.50 0.69 -4.74
N VAL A 283 16.38 0.68 -5.71
CA VAL A 283 17.47 1.65 -5.85
C VAL A 283 17.46 2.32 -7.20
N LYS A 284 18.00 3.55 -7.26
CA LYS A 284 18.25 4.27 -8.50
C LYS A 284 19.74 4.48 -8.72
N GLN A 285 20.20 4.17 -9.92
CA GLN A 285 21.58 4.38 -10.37
C GLN A 285 21.60 4.66 -11.86
N ASP A 286 22.40 5.65 -12.28
CA ASP A 286 22.55 6.08 -13.67
C ASP A 286 21.19 6.40 -14.33
N GLY A 287 20.30 7.05 -13.57
CA GLY A 287 18.95 7.40 -14.03
C GLY A 287 17.92 6.27 -14.04
N LYS A 288 18.31 5.01 -13.78
CA LYS A 288 17.44 3.84 -13.87
C LYS A 288 17.21 3.15 -12.52
N TYR A 289 16.13 2.39 -12.42
CA TYR A 289 15.73 1.67 -11.21
C TYR A 289 16.05 0.18 -11.29
N GLY A 290 16.53 -0.37 -10.19
CA GLY A 290 16.81 -1.79 -9.98
C GLY A 290 16.56 -2.20 -8.54
N TYR A 291 16.87 -3.46 -8.21
CA TYR A 291 16.56 -4.03 -6.90
C TYR A 291 17.78 -4.74 -6.33
N ILE A 292 18.06 -4.50 -5.06
CA ILE A 292 19.19 -5.10 -4.34
C ILE A 292 18.73 -5.78 -3.05
N SER A 293 19.48 -6.79 -2.63
CA SER A 293 19.32 -7.42 -1.32
C SER A 293 19.69 -6.45 -0.20
N MET A 294 19.34 -6.79 1.05
CA MET A 294 19.77 -6.00 2.21
C MET A 294 21.30 -5.91 2.39
N ASN A 295 22.05 -6.84 1.80
CA ASN A 295 23.52 -6.84 1.83
C ASN A 295 24.13 -6.07 0.64
N GLY A 296 23.31 -5.60 -0.29
CA GLY A 296 23.75 -4.83 -1.46
C GLY A 296 23.97 -5.65 -2.72
N ASP A 297 23.68 -6.95 -2.68
CA ASP A 297 23.77 -7.81 -3.86
C ASP A 297 22.69 -7.41 -4.87
N ILE A 298 23.08 -7.27 -6.15
CA ILE A 298 22.13 -6.98 -7.22
C ILE A 298 21.21 -8.18 -7.41
N ILE A 299 19.91 -7.98 -7.20
CA ILE A 299 18.87 -8.96 -7.51
C ILE A 299 18.40 -8.72 -8.95
N ILE A 300 18.06 -7.48 -9.27
CA ILE A 300 17.70 -7.05 -10.63
C ILE A 300 18.49 -5.77 -10.95
N PRO A 301 19.30 -5.74 -12.01
CA PRO A 301 20.13 -4.59 -12.33
C PRO A 301 19.28 -3.33 -12.62
N PRO A 302 19.82 -2.11 -12.39
CA PRO A 302 19.13 -0.87 -12.72
C PRO A 302 18.87 -0.71 -14.22
N THR A 303 17.69 -1.14 -14.68
CA THR A 303 17.31 -1.16 -16.10
C THR A 303 15.98 -0.46 -16.39
N PHE A 304 15.10 -0.35 -15.38
CA PHE A 304 13.76 0.22 -15.55
C PHE A 304 13.78 1.74 -15.48
N GLN A 305 12.91 2.41 -16.24
CA GLN A 305 12.79 3.87 -16.17
C GLN A 305 12.11 4.34 -14.89
N LYS A 306 11.07 3.60 -14.46
CA LYS A 306 10.43 3.75 -13.15
C LYS A 306 10.06 2.38 -12.62
N ALA A 307 10.05 2.26 -11.31
CA ALA A 307 9.66 1.06 -10.59
C ALA A 307 9.07 1.43 -9.23
N ARG A 308 8.32 0.50 -8.63
CA ARG A 308 7.82 0.61 -7.25
C ARG A 308 8.42 -0.51 -6.39
N PRO A 309 8.52 -0.33 -5.05
CA PRO A 309 8.94 -1.41 -4.17
C PRO A 309 8.06 -2.66 -4.33
N PHE A 310 8.62 -3.84 -4.05
CA PHE A 310 7.85 -5.08 -4.03
C PHE A 310 6.74 -5.03 -2.99
N GLN A 311 5.55 -5.47 -3.35
CA GLN A 311 4.43 -5.66 -2.45
C GLN A 311 3.80 -7.01 -2.74
N ASN A 312 3.69 -7.86 -1.74
CA ASN A 312 3.16 -9.21 -1.82
C ASN A 312 3.77 -10.06 -2.97
N GLY A 313 5.06 -9.85 -3.28
CA GLY A 313 5.80 -10.62 -4.26
C GLY A 313 5.85 -10.04 -5.68
N LEU A 314 5.07 -9.01 -6.01
CA LEU A 314 5.17 -8.30 -7.29
C LEU A 314 5.62 -6.85 -7.12
N ALA A 315 6.27 -6.32 -8.16
CA ALA A 315 6.61 -4.91 -8.25
C ALA A 315 6.14 -4.33 -9.58
N ALA A 316 5.52 -3.15 -9.52
CA ALA A 316 5.14 -2.41 -10.73
C ALA A 316 6.38 -1.79 -11.39
N ILE A 317 6.47 -1.93 -12.70
CA ILE A 317 7.50 -1.33 -13.54
C ILE A 317 6.86 -0.51 -14.65
N TYR A 318 7.56 0.52 -15.11
CA TYR A 318 7.12 1.37 -16.20
C TYR A 318 8.29 1.65 -17.15
N ASN A 319 8.04 1.42 -18.44
CA ASN A 319 8.88 1.78 -19.57
C ASN A 319 8.14 2.83 -20.43
N ASP A 320 8.76 3.28 -21.53
CA ASP A 320 8.26 4.41 -22.34
C ASP A 320 6.75 4.32 -22.67
N ASP A 321 6.32 3.16 -23.17
CA ASP A 321 4.94 2.96 -23.63
C ASP A 321 4.17 1.91 -22.82
N THR A 322 4.83 1.25 -21.87
CA THR A 322 4.31 0.01 -21.27
C THR A 322 4.43 0.02 -19.75
N SER A 323 3.41 -0.49 -19.08
CA SER A 323 3.42 -0.77 -17.64
C SER A 323 3.31 -2.26 -17.41
N GLY A 324 3.87 -2.74 -16.32
CA GLY A 324 3.85 -4.17 -16.04
C GLY A 324 4.15 -4.50 -14.59
N TYR A 325 4.07 -5.79 -14.30
CA TYR A 325 4.46 -6.37 -13.02
C TYR A 325 5.57 -7.38 -13.22
N ILE A 326 6.56 -7.34 -12.35
CA ILE A 326 7.62 -8.34 -12.27
C ILE A 326 7.55 -9.08 -10.94
N ASN A 327 8.03 -10.32 -10.92
CA ASN A 327 8.30 -11.05 -9.69
C ASN A 327 9.73 -10.74 -9.16
N LYS A 328 10.09 -11.34 -8.03
CA LYS A 328 11.39 -11.11 -7.37
C LYS A 328 12.60 -11.62 -8.15
N GLU A 329 12.40 -12.55 -9.08
CA GLU A 329 13.44 -13.01 -10.01
C GLU A 329 13.59 -12.09 -11.23
N GLY A 330 12.74 -11.05 -11.34
CA GLY A 330 12.74 -10.11 -12.47
C GLY A 330 11.95 -10.59 -13.68
N ASN A 331 11.23 -11.71 -13.58
CA ASN A 331 10.37 -12.20 -14.65
C ASN A 331 9.13 -11.32 -14.77
N ILE A 332 8.78 -10.97 -16.00
CA ILE A 332 7.53 -10.28 -16.30
C ILE A 332 6.35 -11.23 -16.04
N ILE A 333 5.43 -10.77 -15.20
CA ILE A 333 4.19 -11.48 -14.83
C ILE A 333 3.00 -10.94 -15.61
N TRP A 334 2.98 -9.63 -15.89
CA TRP A 334 1.94 -8.98 -16.66
C TRP A 334 2.46 -7.71 -17.34
N THR A 335 1.93 -7.38 -18.51
CA THR A 335 2.18 -6.12 -19.23
C THR A 335 0.88 -5.58 -19.83
N SER A 336 0.84 -4.27 -20.06
CA SER A 336 -0.30 -3.55 -20.66
C SER A 336 -0.39 -3.66 -22.20
N ASP A 337 0.46 -4.46 -22.83
CA ASP A 337 0.70 -4.51 -24.28
C ASP A 337 -0.32 -5.34 -25.08
#